data_AF-A0A1M6RTK7-F1
#
_entry.id   AF-A0A1M6RTK7-F1
#
_cell.length_a   1.000
_cell.length_b   1.000
_cell.length_c   1.000
_cell.angle_alpha   90.00
_cell.angle_beta   90.00
_cell.angle_gamma   90.00
#
_symmetry.space_group_name_H-M   'P 1'
#
loop_
_entity.id
_entity.type
_entity.pdbx_description
1 polymer ?
#
loop_
_entity_poly.entity_id
_entity_poly.type
_entity_poly.pdbx_seq_one_letter_code
_entity_poly.pdbx_strand_id
1 'polypeptide(L)'
;MIDNDMHQLAYNLNNELLDYINHRNLNKLNSNYGITSAMFEEIEEVINDVGVDLKKVGLKIKGGKLLDIWEFDELNGYGVEVDLITINGERTDLTLITELDKVGEGYKLEYRQLGVM
;
A
#
# COMPACT_ATOMS: atom_id res chain seq x y z
N MET A 1 -17.85 -0.28 -13.90
CA MET A 1 -16.98 0.90 -14.10
C MET A 1 -16.63 1.36 -12.70
N ILE A 2 -15.35 1.37 -12.36
CA ILE A 2 -14.91 1.78 -11.03
C ILE A 2 -15.04 3.30 -10.95
N ASP A 3 -15.78 3.78 -9.97
CA ASP A 3 -16.06 5.21 -9.83
C ASP A 3 -14.80 5.98 -9.40
N ASN A 4 -14.76 7.29 -9.71
CA ASN A 4 -13.72 8.21 -9.25
C ASN A 4 -13.62 8.23 -7.72
N ASP A 5 -14.75 8.06 -7.03
CA ASP A 5 -14.79 7.99 -5.57
C ASP A 5 -14.02 6.78 -5.03
N MET A 6 -14.11 5.63 -5.70
CA MET A 6 -13.37 4.42 -5.33
C MET A 6 -11.86 4.59 -5.53
N HIS A 7 -11.46 5.19 -6.66
CA HIS A 7 -10.06 5.49 -6.92
C HIS A 7 -9.49 6.43 -5.85
N GLN A 8 -10.23 7.49 -5.51
CA GLN A 8 -9.78 8.45 -4.51
C GLN A 8 -9.69 7.81 -3.12
N LEU A 9 -10.65 6.94 -2.76
CA LEU A 9 -10.62 6.19 -1.51
C LEU A 9 -9.41 5.26 -1.43
N ALA A 10 -9.21 4.42 -2.45
CA ALA A 10 -8.07 3.49 -2.56
C ALA A 10 -6.74 4.23 -2.45
N TYR A 11 -6.61 5.37 -3.16
CA TYR A 11 -5.42 6.20 -3.13
C TYR A 11 -5.15 6.77 -1.73
N ASN A 12 -6.18 7.28 -1.05
CA ASN A 12 -6.02 7.86 0.28
C ASN A 12 -5.60 6.80 1.30
N LEU A 13 -6.24 5.63 1.28
CA LEU A 13 -5.93 4.54 2.21
C LEU A 13 -4.54 3.95 1.97
N ASN A 14 -4.08 3.84 0.71
CA ASN A 14 -2.72 3.41 0.40
C ASN A 14 -1.67 4.43 0.89
N ASN A 15 -1.93 5.73 0.76
CA ASN A 15 -1.03 6.75 1.32
C ASN A 15 -0.98 6.69 2.86
N GLU A 16 -2.12 6.44 3.52
CA GLU A 16 -2.13 6.24 4.98
C GLU A 16 -1.30 5.02 5.38
N LEU A 17 -1.44 3.89 4.68
CA LEU A 17 -0.63 2.69 4.91
C LEU A 17 0.87 3.00 4.76
N LEU A 18 1.26 3.67 3.67
CA LEU A 18 2.65 4.08 3.43
C LEU A 18 3.17 5.04 4.50
N ASP A 19 2.34 5.95 5.01
CA ASP A 19 2.71 6.84 6.11
C ASP A 19 3.07 6.05 7.37
N TYR A 20 2.28 5.05 7.74
CA TYR A 20 2.60 4.19 8.87
C TYR A 20 3.83 3.32 8.65
N ILE A 21 4.07 2.84 7.42
CA ILE A 21 5.30 2.11 7.05
C ILE A 21 6.52 3.02 7.23
N ASN A 22 6.48 4.21 6.63
CA ASN A 22 7.56 5.21 6.69
C ASN A 22 7.90 5.60 8.13
N HIS A 23 6.90 5.73 9.00
CA HIS A 23 7.07 6.09 10.41
C HIS A 23 7.20 4.90 11.35
N ARG A 24 7.26 3.67 10.83
CA ARG A 24 7.38 2.43 11.63
C ARG A 24 6.32 2.33 12.73
N ASN A 25 5.09 2.77 12.43
CA ASN A 25 4.02 2.80 13.42
C ASN A 25 3.35 1.42 13.55
N LEU A 26 4.08 0.48 14.18
CA LEU A 26 3.67 -0.93 14.32
C LEU A 26 2.29 -1.09 14.94
N ASN A 27 1.92 -0.20 15.88
CA ASN A 27 0.60 -0.23 16.51
C ASN A 27 -0.52 0.03 15.49
N LYS A 28 -0.35 1.03 14.61
CA LYS A 28 -1.34 1.36 13.57
C LYS A 28 -1.33 0.37 12.42
N LEU A 29 -0.15 -0.09 12.02
CA LEU A 29 0.00 -1.15 11.02
C LEU A 29 -0.74 -2.42 11.45
N ASN A 30 -0.61 -2.80 12.71
CA ASN A 30 -1.31 -3.96 13.26
C ASN A 30 -2.82 -3.72 13.40
N SER A 31 -3.24 -2.61 14.02
CA SER A 31 -4.66 -2.37 14.31
C SER A 31 -5.50 -2.12 13.06
N ASN A 32 -4.94 -1.45 12.04
CA ASN A 32 -5.69 -1.01 10.87
C ASN A 32 -5.57 -1.99 9.69
N TYR A 33 -4.39 -2.62 9.53
CA TYR A 33 -4.08 -3.44 8.34
C TYR A 33 -3.69 -4.88 8.69
N GLY A 34 -3.67 -5.26 9.97
CA GLY A 34 -3.30 -6.60 10.40
C GLY A 34 -1.81 -6.94 10.23
N ILE A 35 -0.97 -5.94 9.89
CA ILE A 35 0.46 -6.14 9.68
C ILE A 35 1.13 -6.33 11.05
N THR A 36 1.61 -7.55 11.30
CA THR A 36 2.35 -7.88 12.52
C THR A 36 3.80 -7.39 12.44
N SER A 37 4.54 -7.42 13.56
CA SER A 37 5.97 -7.08 13.54
C SER A 37 6.76 -7.97 12.58
N ALA A 38 6.45 -9.28 12.50
CA ALA A 38 7.12 -10.20 11.58
C ALA A 38 6.85 -9.84 10.11
N MET A 39 5.60 -9.54 9.76
CA MET A 39 5.27 -9.06 8.41
C MET A 39 5.94 -7.73 8.09
N PHE A 40 6.06 -6.84 9.09
CA PHE A 40 6.77 -5.58 8.89
C PHE A 40 8.27 -5.79 8.65
N GLU A 41 8.90 -6.74 9.34
CA GLU A 41 10.30 -7.11 9.07
C GLU A 41 10.49 -7.62 7.63
N GLU A 42 9.56 -8.43 7.12
CA GLU A 42 9.56 -8.87 5.71
C GLU A 42 9.38 -7.69 4.73
N ILE A 43 8.48 -6.76 5.03
CA ILE A 43 8.31 -5.52 4.25
C ILE A 43 9.61 -4.71 4.25
N GLU A 44 10.27 -4.56 5.40
CA GLU A 44 11.54 -3.84 5.48
C GLU A 44 12.65 -4.54 4.69
N GLU A 45 12.72 -5.86 4.71
CA GLU A 45 13.69 -6.64 3.93
C GLU A 45 13.55 -6.35 2.43
N VAL A 46 12.33 -6.45 1.89
CA VAL A 46 12.04 -6.15 0.48
C VAL A 46 12.42 -4.71 0.11
N ILE A 47 12.14 -3.74 0.99
CA ILE A 47 12.49 -2.33 0.74
C ILE A 47 14.01 -2.12 0.77
N ASN A 48 14.70 -2.77 1.69
CA ASN A 48 16.16 -2.69 1.79
C ASN A 48 16.85 -3.38 0.60
N ASP A 49 16.28 -4.46 0.06
CA ASP A 49 16.80 -5.18 -1.10
C ASP A 49 16.85 -4.32 -2.37
N VAL A 50 15.91 -3.39 -2.53
CA VAL A 50 15.94 -2.39 -3.62
C VAL A 50 16.77 -1.15 -3.27
N GLY A 51 17.52 -1.17 -2.17
CA GLY A 51 18.44 -0.11 -1.76
C GLY A 51 17.80 1.09 -1.07
N VAL A 52 16.55 0.97 -0.61
CA VAL A 52 15.84 2.05 0.11
C VAL A 52 15.98 1.87 1.62
N ASP A 53 16.56 2.85 2.29
CA ASP A 53 16.63 2.89 3.76
C ASP A 53 15.49 3.75 4.30
N LEU A 54 14.41 3.10 4.78
CA LEU A 54 13.23 3.79 5.34
C LEU A 54 13.56 4.77 6.48
N LYS A 55 14.67 4.57 7.21
CA LYS A 55 15.08 5.51 8.28
C LYS A 55 15.62 6.81 7.73
N LYS A 56 16.08 6.82 6.47
CA LYS A 56 16.65 7.98 5.78
C LYS A 56 15.68 8.58 4.77
N VAL A 57 14.96 7.74 4.05
CA VAL A 57 14.08 8.14 2.96
C VAL A 57 12.84 7.26 2.94
N GLY A 58 11.66 7.87 3.06
CA GLY A 58 10.38 7.17 2.96
C GLY A 58 9.97 6.88 1.51
N LEU A 59 8.83 6.22 1.36
CA LEU A 59 8.18 5.90 0.10
C LEU A 59 6.91 6.73 -0.11
N LYS A 60 6.51 6.90 -1.37
CA LYS A 60 5.23 7.48 -1.78
C LYS A 60 4.75 6.85 -3.09
N ILE A 61 3.45 6.99 -3.38
CA ILE A 61 2.87 6.55 -4.65
C ILE A 61 3.42 7.39 -5.79
N LYS A 62 3.87 6.72 -6.85
CA LYS A 62 4.41 7.36 -8.06
C LYS A 62 3.32 8.15 -8.79
N GLY A 63 3.62 9.41 -9.10
CA GLY A 63 2.74 10.26 -9.91
C GLY A 63 1.36 10.55 -9.30
N GLY A 64 1.13 10.19 -8.03
CA GLY A 64 -0.14 10.42 -7.32
C GLY A 64 -1.32 9.66 -7.93
N LYS A 65 -1.08 8.51 -8.57
CA LYS A 65 -2.10 7.71 -9.25
C LYS A 65 -1.94 6.23 -8.93
N LEU A 66 -3.06 5.51 -8.92
CA LEU A 66 -3.06 4.06 -8.90
C LEU A 66 -2.58 3.52 -10.26
N LEU A 67 -1.88 2.39 -10.26
CA LEU A 67 -1.49 1.71 -11.49
C LEU A 67 -2.70 0.99 -12.09
N ASP A 68 -3.39 0.20 -11.26
CA ASP A 68 -4.60 -0.50 -11.62
C ASP A 68 -5.53 -0.65 -10.41
N ILE A 69 -6.83 -0.80 -10.70
CA ILE A 69 -7.85 -1.21 -9.75
C ILE A 69 -8.84 -2.12 -10.48
N TRP A 70 -9.08 -3.30 -9.93
CA TRP A 70 -9.94 -4.30 -10.55
C TRP A 70 -10.88 -4.91 -9.52
N GLU A 71 -12.06 -5.31 -9.98
CA GLU A 71 -13.07 -5.98 -9.14
C GLU A 71 -12.81 -7.49 -9.13
N PHE A 72 -12.97 -8.13 -7.98
CA PHE A 72 -12.95 -9.58 -7.89
C PHE A 72 -14.34 -10.14 -8.22
N ASP A 73 -14.43 -11.11 -9.12
CA ASP A 73 -15.73 -11.66 -9.56
C ASP A 73 -16.51 -12.38 -8.44
N GLU A 74 -15.81 -12.91 -7.41
CA GLU A 74 -16.41 -13.74 -6.36
C GLU A 74 -16.42 -13.10 -4.97
N LEU A 75 -15.65 -12.01 -4.78
CA LEU A 75 -15.54 -11.28 -3.53
C LEU A 75 -16.04 -9.86 -3.80
N ASN A 76 -16.94 -9.34 -2.96
CA ASN A 76 -17.38 -7.93 -3.04
C ASN A 76 -16.23 -6.98 -2.63
N GLY A 77 -15.16 -6.93 -3.43
CA GLY A 77 -13.93 -6.23 -3.13
C GLY A 77 -13.13 -5.91 -4.39
N TYR A 78 -12.07 -5.11 -4.22
CA TYR A 78 -11.24 -4.63 -5.31
C TYR A 78 -9.77 -4.86 -5.02
N GLY A 79 -9.03 -5.37 -6.01
CA GLY A 79 -7.57 -5.34 -5.97
C GLY A 79 -7.06 -3.97 -6.39
N VAL A 80 -6.02 -3.47 -5.74
CA VAL A 80 -5.39 -2.18 -6.01
C VAL A 80 -3.88 -2.37 -6.12
N GLU A 81 -3.30 -1.88 -7.22
CA GLU A 81 -1.87 -1.94 -7.49
C GLU A 81 -1.30 -0.54 -7.66
N VAL A 82 -0.16 -0.24 -7.03
CA VAL A 82 0.51 1.06 -7.12
C VAL A 82 2.03 0.92 -7.22
N ASP A 83 2.63 1.68 -8.13
CA ASP A 83 4.08 1.89 -8.18
C ASP A 83 4.54 2.82 -7.05
N LEU A 84 5.67 2.50 -6.43
CA LEU A 84 6.29 3.35 -5.43
C LEU A 84 7.51 4.09 -5.98
N ILE A 85 7.79 5.24 -5.38
CA ILE A 85 9.04 5.99 -5.51
C ILE A 85 9.46 6.48 -4.13
N THR A 86 10.71 6.89 -3.97
CA THR A 86 11.14 7.55 -2.74
C THR A 86 10.43 8.89 -2.58
N ILE A 87 10.29 9.39 -1.35
CA ILE A 87 9.70 10.72 -1.09
C ILE A 87 10.45 11.84 -1.84
N ASN A 88 11.74 11.64 -2.12
CA ASN A 88 12.58 12.56 -2.90
C ASN A 88 12.36 12.47 -4.41
N GLY A 89 11.58 11.48 -4.87
CA GLY A 89 11.22 11.30 -6.28
C GLY A 89 12.12 10.33 -7.05
N GLU A 90 13.02 9.63 -6.36
CA GLU A 90 13.88 8.61 -6.98
C GLU A 90 13.05 7.37 -7.26
N ARG A 91 13.26 6.76 -8.43
CA ARG A 91 12.56 5.54 -8.81
C ARG A 91 12.96 4.39 -7.89
N THR A 92 11.98 3.58 -7.54
CA THR A 92 12.17 2.28 -6.90
C THR A 92 11.53 1.22 -7.78
N ASP A 93 12.03 0.00 -7.70
CA ASP A 93 11.42 -1.14 -8.40
C ASP A 93 10.35 -1.81 -7.51
N LEU A 94 9.62 -1.03 -6.72
CA LEU A 94 8.64 -1.52 -5.76
C LEU A 94 7.21 -1.31 -6.23
N THR A 95 6.41 -2.36 -6.09
CA THR A 95 4.96 -2.34 -6.31
C THR A 95 4.24 -2.78 -5.04
N LEU A 96 3.27 -1.98 -4.60
CA LEU A 96 2.39 -2.30 -3.48
C LEU A 96 1.06 -2.81 -4.03
N ILE A 97 0.66 -3.99 -3.56
CA ILE A 97 -0.63 -4.61 -3.84
C ILE A 97 -1.45 -4.63 -2.55
N THR A 98 -2.67 -4.12 -2.63
CA THR A 98 -3.65 -4.07 -1.55
C THR A 98 -5.01 -4.53 -2.04
N GLU A 99 -5.90 -4.83 -1.09
CA GLU A 99 -7.29 -5.18 -1.37
C GLU A 99 -8.22 -4.24 -0.61
N LEU A 100 -9.29 -3.80 -1.27
CA LEU A 100 -10.39 -3.06 -0.67
C LEU A 100 -11.58 -3.99 -0.49
N ASP A 101 -11.81 -4.39 0.74
CA ASP A 101 -12.93 -5.24 1.12
C ASP A 101 -14.14 -4.40 1.52
N LYS A 102 -15.31 -4.70 0.97
CA LYS A 102 -16.55 -4.06 1.38
C LYS A 102 -16.95 -4.56 2.78
N VAL A 103 -17.09 -3.63 3.72
CA VAL A 103 -17.49 -3.90 5.10
C VAL A 103 -18.67 -3.02 5.50
N GLY A 104 -19.85 -3.63 5.67
CA GLY A 104 -21.09 -2.90 5.95
C GLY A 104 -21.40 -1.88 4.85
N GLU A 105 -21.45 -0.59 5.21
CA GLU A 105 -21.68 0.53 4.29
C GLU A 105 -20.38 1.15 3.73
N GLY A 106 -19.19 0.67 4.14
CA GLY A 106 -17.90 1.23 3.75
C GLY A 106 -16.94 0.19 3.15
N TYR A 107 -15.67 0.58 3.08
CA TYR A 107 -14.57 -0.27 2.63
C TYR A 107 -13.44 -0.26 3.66
N LYS A 108 -12.69 -1.36 3.71
CA LYS A 108 -11.47 -1.50 4.50
C LYS A 108 -10.34 -1.90 3.56
N LEU A 109 -9.18 -1.23 3.69
CA LEU A 109 -7.98 -1.63 2.97
C LEU A 109 -7.24 -2.72 3.74
N GLU A 110 -6.81 -3.76 3.03
CA GLU A 110 -5.95 -4.82 3.54
C GLU A 110 -4.64 -4.84 2.75
N TYR A 111 -3.53 -4.98 3.48
CA TYR A 111 -2.24 -5.25 2.85
C TYR A 111 -2.22 -6.67 2.29
N ARG A 112 -1.73 -6.81 1.05
CA ARG A 112 -1.52 -8.12 0.42
C ARG A 112 -0.04 -8.39 0.20
N GLN A 113 0.65 -7.49 -0.49
CA GLN A 113 2.05 -7.72 -0.83
C GLN A 113 2.80 -6.42 -1.14
N LEU A 114 4.10 -6.43 -0.86
CA LEU A 114 5.07 -5.53 -1.46
C LEU A 114 6.02 -6.38 -2.31
N GLY A 115 6.12 -6.07 -3.61
CA GLY A 115 6.90 -6.83 -4.58
C GLY A 115 7.99 -6.01 -5.24
N VAL A 116 8.98 -6.70 -5.81
CA VAL A 116 10.01 -6.10 -6.67
C VAL A 116 9.66 -6.39 -8.14
N MET A 117 9.73 -5.37 -8.99
CA MET A 117 9.51 -5.46 -10.45
C MET A 117 10.75 -5.90 -11.24
#